data_AF-A0A3A1XYE4-F1
#
_entry.id   AF-A0A3A1XYE4-F1
#
_cell.length_a   1.000
_cell.length_b   1.000
_cell.length_c   1.000
_cell.angle_alpha   90.00
_cell.angle_beta   90.00
_cell.angle_gamma   90.00
#
_symmetry.space_group_name_H-M   'P 1'
#
loop_
_entity.id
_entity.type
_entity.pdbx_description
1 polymer ?
#
loop_
_entity_poly.entity_id
_entity_poly.type
_entity_poly.pdbx_seq_one_letter_code
_entity_poly.pdbx_strand_id
1 'polypeptide(L)'
;IFPEEEDFHRKPGSGQDRNALLDYAYMVLRGFSIRAVLSAGLNPTMGMNHHNGTNYFCLADDIIEPFRPAVDYAVSKLSFSDTPNDKAVKKYLIDSVNQQFNGSGHTIPSALSDLAQSYGIYAEKDVEEFQVPQFVRSGL
;
A
#
# COMPACT_ATOMS: atom_id res chain seq x y z
N ILE A 1 1.86 12.36 -10.66
CA ILE A 1 0.91 12.46 -9.52
C ILE A 1 1.25 13.69 -8.67
N PHE A 2 2.52 13.90 -8.35
CA PHE A 2 2.97 15.10 -7.62
C PHE A 2 3.33 16.25 -8.57
N PRO A 3 3.23 17.52 -8.13
CA PRO A 3 3.59 18.67 -8.96
C PRO A 3 5.08 18.64 -9.35
N GLU A 4 5.41 19.01 -10.59
CA GLU A 4 6.80 19.08 -11.07
C GLU A 4 7.61 20.17 -10.36
N GLU A 5 6.93 21.20 -9.85
CA GLU A 5 7.50 22.36 -9.17
C GLU A 5 8.20 22.02 -7.83
N GLU A 6 8.00 20.80 -7.31
CA GLU A 6 8.54 20.36 -6.01
C GLU A 6 9.90 19.63 -6.11
N ASP A 7 10.48 19.43 -7.31
CA ASP A 7 11.67 18.57 -7.55
C ASP A 7 11.66 17.29 -6.69
N PHE A 8 10.49 16.65 -6.65
CA PHE A 8 10.21 15.59 -5.69
C PHE A 8 10.82 14.26 -6.15
N HIS A 9 11.76 13.76 -5.35
CA HIS A 9 12.27 12.40 -5.46
C HIS A 9 11.83 11.56 -4.29
N ARG A 10 11.36 10.34 -4.60
CA ARG A 10 11.00 9.35 -3.60
C ARG A 10 12.25 8.84 -2.91
N LYS A 11 12.37 9.10 -1.62
CA LYS A 11 13.47 8.71 -0.74
C LYS A 11 12.88 8.05 0.52
N PRO A 12 12.55 6.75 0.46
CA PRO A 12 11.94 6.05 1.59
C PRO A 12 12.78 6.20 2.87
N GLY A 13 12.14 6.51 3.98
CA GLY A 13 12.79 6.69 5.27
C GLY A 13 13.55 8.01 5.44
N SER A 14 13.45 8.95 4.50
CA SER A 14 14.05 10.28 4.69
C SER A 14 13.39 11.05 5.84
N GLY A 15 12.13 10.76 6.14
CA GLY A 15 11.36 11.42 7.20
C GLY A 15 11.15 12.92 6.95
N GLN A 16 11.28 13.38 5.70
CA GLN A 16 11.18 14.78 5.31
C GLN A 16 10.08 15.00 4.29
N ASP A 17 9.40 16.15 4.40
CA ASP A 17 8.41 16.65 3.46
C ASP A 17 7.38 15.57 3.08
N ARG A 18 7.09 15.47 1.78
CA ARG A 18 6.17 14.49 1.20
C ARG A 18 6.61 13.03 1.43
N ASN A 19 7.91 12.75 1.56
CA ASN A 19 8.38 11.41 1.90
C ASN A 19 7.94 11.01 3.31
N ALA A 20 7.89 11.92 4.28
CA ALA A 20 7.37 11.63 5.62
C ALA A 20 5.89 11.21 5.59
N LEU A 21 5.08 11.89 4.77
CA LEU A 21 3.66 11.56 4.57
C LEU A 21 3.49 10.16 3.93
N LEU A 22 4.28 9.88 2.88
CA LEU A 22 4.29 8.58 2.21
C LEU A 22 4.76 7.46 3.14
N ASP A 23 5.87 7.65 3.85
CA ASP A 23 6.41 6.67 4.80
C ASP A 23 5.37 6.32 5.86
N TYR A 24 4.68 7.33 6.40
CA TYR A 24 3.63 7.10 7.39
C TYR A 24 2.44 6.31 6.81
N ALA A 25 1.91 6.73 5.66
CA ALA A 25 0.77 6.05 5.04
C ALA A 25 1.12 4.62 4.62
N TYR A 26 2.33 4.39 4.09
CA TYR A 26 2.80 3.05 3.74
C TYR A 26 3.08 2.18 4.94
N MET A 27 3.54 2.73 6.06
CA MET A 27 3.63 1.94 7.29
C MET A 27 2.25 1.41 7.71
N VAL A 28 1.20 2.23 7.61
CA VAL A 28 -0.18 1.81 7.88
C VAL A 28 -0.64 0.75 6.88
N LEU A 29 -0.47 1.00 5.57
CA LEU A 29 -0.81 0.05 4.51
C LEU A 29 -0.09 -1.30 4.68
N ARG A 30 1.21 -1.26 4.98
CA ARG A 30 2.04 -2.43 5.22
C ARG A 30 1.54 -3.24 6.41
N GLY A 31 1.09 -2.58 7.49
CA GLY A 31 0.47 -3.26 8.62
C GLY A 31 -0.76 -4.09 8.22
N PHE A 32 -1.62 -3.56 7.35
CA PHE A 32 -2.76 -4.30 6.81
C PHE A 32 -2.32 -5.44 5.89
N SER A 33 -1.30 -5.23 5.04
CA SER A 33 -0.77 -6.28 4.16
C SER A 33 -0.15 -7.43 4.94
N ILE A 34 0.67 -7.14 5.97
CA ILE A 34 1.22 -8.16 6.87
C ILE A 34 0.09 -8.98 7.49
N ARG A 35 -0.98 -8.32 7.98
CA ARG A 35 -2.14 -9.02 8.53
C ARG A 35 -2.81 -9.91 7.48
N ALA A 36 -3.01 -9.42 6.27
CA ALA A 36 -3.63 -10.17 5.17
C ALA A 36 -2.82 -11.42 4.81
N VAL A 37 -1.50 -11.27 4.62
CA VAL A 37 -0.57 -12.37 4.33
C VAL A 37 -0.61 -13.43 5.45
N LEU A 38 -0.49 -13.01 6.70
CA LEU A 38 -0.52 -13.95 7.84
C LEU A 38 -1.87 -14.63 7.98
N SER A 39 -2.96 -13.91 7.74
CA SER A 39 -4.33 -14.46 7.86
C SER A 39 -4.66 -15.43 6.73
N ALA A 40 -4.01 -15.30 5.57
CA ALA A 40 -4.06 -16.27 4.48
C ALA A 40 -3.16 -17.50 4.71
N GLY A 41 -2.44 -17.59 5.84
CA GLY A 41 -1.56 -18.71 6.16
C GLY A 41 -0.21 -18.68 5.42
N LEU A 42 0.13 -17.56 4.78
CA LEU A 42 1.33 -17.44 3.96
C LEU A 42 2.57 -17.08 4.78
N ASN A 43 3.74 -17.54 4.33
CA ASN A 43 5.01 -17.15 4.94
C ASN A 43 5.45 -15.75 4.45
N PRO A 44 5.50 -14.73 5.33
CA PRO A 44 5.81 -13.36 4.92
C PRO A 44 7.26 -13.16 4.45
N THR A 45 8.19 -14.08 4.76
CA THR A 45 9.59 -13.99 4.31
C THR A 45 9.77 -14.40 2.86
N MET A 46 8.80 -15.13 2.27
CA MET A 46 8.86 -15.67 0.91
C MET A 46 8.26 -14.68 -0.08
N GLY A 47 9.03 -13.63 -0.42
CA GLY A 47 8.61 -12.66 -1.43
C GLY A 47 8.54 -13.25 -2.84
N MET A 48 7.70 -12.64 -3.68
CA MET A 48 7.61 -12.89 -5.13
C MET A 48 8.82 -12.29 -5.86
N ASN A 49 9.20 -11.06 -5.48
CA ASN A 49 10.32 -10.34 -6.07
C ASN A 49 11.22 -9.73 -4.99
N HIS A 50 10.67 -9.32 -3.84
CA HIS A 50 11.49 -8.89 -2.73
C HIS A 50 12.21 -10.08 -2.10
N HIS A 51 13.55 -10.04 -2.10
CA HIS A 51 14.41 -11.06 -1.48
C HIS A 51 15.48 -10.36 -0.64
N ASN A 52 15.17 -10.08 0.63
CA ASN A 52 16.13 -9.54 1.58
C ASN A 52 16.11 -10.38 2.85
N GLY A 53 17.25 -11.03 3.16
CA GLY A 53 17.39 -11.90 4.34
C GLY A 53 17.20 -11.19 5.70
N THR A 54 17.15 -9.86 5.72
CA THR A 54 16.86 -9.07 6.93
C THR A 54 15.42 -8.55 6.99
N ASN A 55 14.64 -8.68 5.90
CA ASN A 55 13.26 -8.24 5.82
C ASN A 55 12.30 -9.42 5.98
N TYR A 56 11.69 -9.54 7.16
CA TYR A 56 10.74 -10.61 7.47
C TYR A 56 9.38 -10.50 6.79
N PHE A 57 9.14 -9.45 5.98
CA PHE A 57 7.85 -9.17 5.36
C PHE A 57 7.95 -8.93 3.85
N CYS A 58 8.90 -9.56 3.17
CA CYS A 58 9.10 -9.45 1.73
C CYS A 58 7.81 -9.69 0.93
N LEU A 59 7.03 -10.73 1.27
CA LEU A 59 5.77 -11.01 0.56
C LEU A 59 4.71 -9.93 0.79
N ALA A 60 4.65 -9.36 2.00
CA ALA A 60 3.75 -8.26 2.28
C ALA A 60 4.13 -7.01 1.47
N ASP A 61 5.43 -6.77 1.29
CA ASP A 61 5.96 -5.68 0.49
C ASP A 61 5.70 -5.88 -1.02
N ASP A 62 5.61 -7.13 -1.50
CA ASP A 62 5.13 -7.43 -2.85
C ASP A 62 3.60 -7.22 -2.99
N ILE A 63 2.82 -7.71 -2.02
CA ILE A 63 1.34 -7.65 -2.05
C ILE A 63 0.80 -6.22 -1.96
N ILE A 64 1.52 -5.26 -1.36
CA ILE A 64 1.07 -3.86 -1.29
C ILE A 64 1.17 -3.12 -2.62
N GLU A 65 2.00 -3.57 -3.57
CA GLU A 65 2.36 -2.78 -4.76
C GLU A 65 1.14 -2.30 -5.57
N PRO A 66 0.11 -3.12 -5.84
CA PRO A 66 -1.07 -2.67 -6.58
C PRO A 66 -1.86 -1.54 -5.89
N PHE A 67 -1.72 -1.41 -4.56
CA PHE A 67 -2.46 -0.45 -3.75
C PHE A 67 -1.74 0.88 -3.55
N ARG A 68 -0.43 0.92 -3.82
CA ARG A 68 0.39 2.12 -3.64
C ARG A 68 -0.13 3.35 -4.40
N PRO A 69 -0.62 3.25 -5.66
CA PRO A 69 -1.13 4.40 -6.40
C PRO A 69 -2.31 5.10 -5.73
N ALA A 70 -3.18 4.35 -5.02
CA ALA A 70 -4.31 4.95 -4.28
C ALA A 70 -3.83 5.83 -3.13
N VAL A 71 -2.81 5.36 -2.40
CA VAL A 71 -2.17 6.10 -1.30
C VAL A 71 -1.37 7.29 -1.84
N ASP A 72 -0.60 7.10 -2.91
CA ASP A 72 0.12 8.18 -3.60
C ASP A 72 -0.83 9.31 -4.01
N TYR A 73 -1.98 8.94 -4.58
CA TYR A 73 -3.00 9.90 -4.98
C TYR A 73 -3.54 10.67 -3.77
N ALA A 74 -3.84 10.02 -2.66
CA ALA A 74 -4.28 10.71 -1.44
C ALA A 74 -3.21 11.66 -0.90
N VAL A 75 -1.96 11.22 -0.81
CA VAL A 75 -0.84 12.06 -0.34
C VAL A 75 -0.61 13.25 -1.29
N SER A 76 -0.88 13.10 -2.59
CA SER A 76 -0.76 14.21 -3.55
C SER A 76 -1.74 15.36 -3.30
N LYS A 77 -2.80 15.13 -2.51
CA LYS A 77 -3.78 16.16 -2.13
C LYS A 77 -3.35 17.00 -0.94
N LEU A 78 -2.28 16.62 -0.25
CA LEU A 78 -1.72 17.36 0.86
C LEU A 78 -0.73 18.42 0.39
N SER A 79 -0.70 19.51 1.14
CA SER A 79 0.17 20.66 0.99
C SER A 79 1.62 20.30 1.32
N PHE A 80 2.57 21.09 0.81
CA PHE A 80 3.99 20.93 1.16
C PHE A 80 4.28 21.11 2.66
N SER A 81 3.52 21.98 3.34
CA SER A 81 3.66 22.22 4.79
C SER A 81 3.03 21.13 5.66
N ASP A 82 2.26 20.20 5.09
CA ASP A 82 1.59 19.16 5.86
C ASP A 82 2.59 18.11 6.36
N THR A 83 2.38 17.66 7.59
CA THR A 83 3.28 16.72 8.26
C THR A 83 2.50 15.65 9.02
N PRO A 84 3.01 14.40 9.11
CA PRO A 84 2.39 13.37 9.95
C PRO A 84 2.33 13.72 11.45
N ASN A 85 3.02 14.77 11.91
CA ASN A 85 2.93 15.22 13.29
C ASN A 85 1.62 15.95 13.61
N ASP A 86 0.94 16.51 12.60
CA ASP A 86 -0.40 17.05 12.76
C ASP A 86 -1.42 15.90 12.89
N LYS A 87 -2.27 15.98 13.92
CA LYS A 87 -3.33 15.01 14.18
C LYS A 87 -4.34 14.91 13.04
N ALA A 88 -4.69 16.03 12.39
CA ALA A 88 -5.64 16.04 11.28
C ALA A 88 -5.04 15.36 10.04
N VAL A 89 -3.79 15.69 9.71
CA VAL A 89 -3.05 15.06 8.61
C VAL A 89 -2.85 13.56 8.87
N LYS A 90 -2.44 13.18 10.07
CA LYS A 90 -2.29 11.76 10.46
C LYS A 90 -3.60 10.99 10.30
N LYS A 91 -4.72 11.58 10.75
CA LYS A 91 -6.05 10.98 10.58
C LYS A 91 -6.37 10.82 9.09
N TYR A 92 -6.14 11.84 8.27
CA TYR A 92 -6.34 11.77 6.82
C TYR A 92 -5.52 10.64 6.17
N LEU A 93 -4.24 10.48 6.53
CA LEU A 93 -3.38 9.41 6.02
C LEU A 93 -3.87 8.02 6.43
N ILE A 94 -4.42 7.86 7.64
CA ILE A 94 -5.01 6.58 8.08
C ILE A 94 -6.31 6.32 7.33
N ASP A 95 -7.17 7.32 7.21
CA ASP A 95 -8.47 7.20 6.54
C ASP A 95 -8.28 6.89 5.04
N SER A 96 -7.25 7.45 4.39
CA SER A 96 -6.94 7.16 2.99
C SER A 96 -6.51 5.71 2.73
N VAL A 97 -5.90 5.05 3.72
CA VAL A 97 -5.60 3.61 3.65
C VAL A 97 -6.85 2.77 3.91
N ASN A 98 -7.85 3.29 4.61
CA ASN A 98 -9.11 2.58 4.89
C ASN A 98 -10.23 2.85 3.87
N GLN A 99 -9.97 3.66 2.84
CA GLN A 99 -10.96 4.01 1.83
C GLN A 99 -11.26 2.84 0.85
N GLN A 100 -12.31 2.99 0.06
CA GLN A 100 -12.61 2.10 -1.06
C GLN A 100 -11.52 2.17 -2.13
N PHE A 101 -11.06 1.01 -2.62
CA PHE A 101 -9.91 0.98 -3.53
C PHE A 101 -10.18 1.70 -4.85
N ASN A 102 -11.36 1.50 -5.45
CA ASN A 102 -11.77 2.11 -6.72
C ASN A 102 -13.04 2.96 -6.60
N GLY A 103 -13.24 3.60 -5.43
CA GLY A 103 -14.43 4.44 -5.16
C GLY A 103 -15.77 3.68 -5.07
N SER A 104 -15.74 2.36 -5.22
CA SER A 104 -16.86 1.44 -5.01
C SER A 104 -16.32 0.07 -4.59
N GLY A 105 -17.19 -0.79 -4.04
CA GLY A 105 -16.81 -2.14 -3.62
C GLY A 105 -15.91 -2.16 -2.37
N HIS A 106 -14.89 -3.01 -2.40
CA HIS A 106 -14.04 -3.31 -1.26
C HIS A 106 -13.15 -2.13 -0.84
N THR A 107 -12.94 -2.02 0.47
CA THR A 107 -11.89 -1.18 1.05
C THR A 107 -10.52 -1.73 0.66
N ILE A 108 -9.48 -0.89 0.70
CA ILE A 108 -8.09 -1.34 0.48
C ILE A 108 -7.73 -2.52 1.42
N PRO A 109 -8.03 -2.50 2.74
CA PRO A 109 -7.75 -3.64 3.62
C PRO A 109 -8.51 -4.92 3.25
N SER A 110 -9.76 -4.80 2.80
CA SER A 110 -10.53 -5.95 2.31
C SER A 110 -9.90 -6.52 1.04
N ALA A 111 -9.58 -5.66 0.07
CA ALA A 111 -8.96 -6.07 -1.19
C ALA A 111 -7.55 -6.65 -1.00
N LEU A 112 -6.77 -6.18 -0.02
CA LEU A 112 -5.52 -6.81 0.40
C LEU A 112 -5.74 -8.23 0.92
N SER A 113 -6.79 -8.43 1.73
CA SER A 113 -7.13 -9.75 2.27
C SER A 113 -7.55 -10.72 1.17
N ASP A 114 -8.30 -10.26 0.18
CA ASP A 114 -8.70 -11.05 -0.98
C ASP A 114 -7.50 -11.40 -1.87
N LEU A 115 -6.62 -10.43 -2.12
CA LEU A 115 -5.43 -10.63 -2.94
C LEU A 115 -4.47 -11.64 -2.29
N ALA A 116 -4.24 -11.54 -0.98
CA ALA A 116 -3.41 -12.50 -0.25
C ALA A 116 -3.98 -13.93 -0.31
N GLN A 117 -5.31 -14.08 -0.13
CA GLN A 117 -5.97 -15.39 -0.27
C GLN A 117 -5.83 -15.93 -1.71
N SER A 118 -6.10 -15.10 -2.71
CA SER A 118 -5.96 -15.49 -4.11
C SER A 118 -4.52 -15.89 -4.46
N TYR A 119 -3.52 -15.23 -3.86
CA TYR A 119 -2.11 -15.60 -4.03
C TYR A 119 -1.82 -16.98 -3.44
N GLY A 120 -2.38 -17.31 -2.28
CA GLY A 120 -2.23 -18.64 -1.68
C GLY A 120 -2.78 -19.75 -2.57
N ILE A 121 -4.00 -19.58 -3.08
CA ILE A 121 -4.64 -20.51 -4.01
C ILE A 121 -3.80 -20.68 -5.29
N TYR A 122 -3.26 -19.57 -5.82
CA TYR A 122 -2.36 -19.62 -6.97
C TYR A 122 -1.05 -20.35 -6.67
N ALA A 123 -0.44 -20.10 -5.50
CA ALA A 123 0.79 -20.77 -5.08
C ALA A 123 0.63 -22.28 -4.87
N GLU A 124 -0.56 -22.71 -4.45
CA GLU A 124 -0.96 -24.12 -4.34
C GLU A 124 -1.24 -24.78 -5.71
N LYS A 125 -1.30 -23.98 -6.79
CA LYS A 125 -1.63 -24.38 -8.17
C LYS A 125 -3.08 -24.83 -8.36
N ASP A 126 -3.97 -24.38 -7.48
CA ASP A 126 -5.41 -24.61 -7.60
C ASP A 126 -6.05 -23.67 -8.64
N VAL A 127 -5.33 -22.62 -9.06
CA VAL A 127 -5.68 -21.74 -10.18
C VAL A 127 -4.46 -21.46 -11.05
N GLU A 128 -4.66 -21.30 -12.36
CA GLU A 128 -3.58 -21.01 -13.32
C GLU A 128 -3.22 -19.51 -13.41
N GLU A 129 -4.15 -18.62 -13.06
CA GLU A 129 -3.97 -17.18 -13.17
C GLU A 129 -4.11 -16.48 -11.82
N PHE A 130 -3.18 -15.56 -11.54
CA PHE A 130 -3.23 -14.68 -10.39
C PHE A 130 -3.87 -13.34 -10.76
N GLN A 131 -5.09 -13.11 -10.26
CA GLN A 131 -5.84 -11.88 -10.56
C GLN A 131 -5.41 -10.75 -9.63
N VAL A 132 -4.76 -9.73 -10.21
CA VAL A 132 -4.23 -8.58 -9.47
C VAL A 132 -5.19 -7.39 -9.60
N PRO A 133 -5.59 -6.74 -8.50
CA PRO A 133 -6.49 -5.59 -8.55
C PRO A 133 -5.79 -4.41 -9.19
N GLN A 134 -6.53 -3.65 -10.01
CA GLN A 134 -6.01 -2.45 -10.67
C GLN A 134 -6.65 -1.21 -10.05
N PHE A 135 -5.81 -0.22 -9.74
CA PHE A 135 -6.29 1.07 -9.29
C PHE A 135 -6.76 1.90 -10.49
N VAL A 136 -8.04 2.26 -10.49
CA VAL A 136 -8.62 3.16 -11.49
C VAL A 136 -9.05 4.44 -10.79
N ARG A 137 -8.50 5.56 -11.22
CA ARG A 137 -8.87 6.87 -10.69
C ARG A 137 -10.31 7.19 -11.09
N SER A 138 -11.24 7.17 -10.14
CA SER A 138 -12.61 7.60 -10.41
C SER A 138 -12.65 9.09 -10.80
N GLY A 139 -13.15 9.42 -11.98
CA GLY A 139 -13.38 10.81 -12.42
C GLY A 139 -12.32 11.43 -13.36
N LEU A 140 -11.73 10.64 -14.26
CA LEU A 140 -11.23 11.11 -15.56
C LEU A 140 -11.93 10.34 -16.67
#